data_AF-A0A848WC09-F1
#
_entry.id   AF-A0A848WC09-F1
#
_cell.length_a   1.000
_cell.length_b   1.000
_cell.length_c   1.000
_cell.angle_alpha   90.00
_cell.angle_beta   90.00
_cell.angle_gamma   90.00
#
_symmetry.space_group_name_H-M   'P 1'
#
loop_
_entity.id
_entity.type
_entity.pdbx_description
1 polymer ?
#
loop_
_entity_poly.entity_id
_entity_poly.type
_entity_poly.pdbx_seq_one_letter_code
_entity_poly.pdbx_strand_id
1 'polypeptide(L)'
;LGMCPTRAIRVAYTGELGWELHHPMEMQTYLWDQLIAAGEPHGLKLVGARAQNWLRQEKSYRAFGTELGRDATPLEAGLDRFVDMSKGFFGKDRMVETGIRSKCVTLLIDGPDDADPWGREALYHGDETVGRLTSGGYSVHFGKSIGMGYVKPERAASGTKLKVRMFNELWDAEVTEDSPYDPTNSTIRADG
;
A
#
# COMPACT_ATOMS: atom_id res chain seq x y z
N LEU A 1 -11.86 26.66 -6.30
CA LEU A 1 -11.86 26.03 -7.63
C LEU A 1 -12.98 26.66 -8.43
N GLY A 2 -12.77 27.93 -8.84
CA GLY A 2 -13.84 28.79 -9.36
C GLY A 2 -15.05 28.83 -8.41
N MET A 3 -16.24 28.61 -8.96
CA MET A 3 -17.53 28.65 -8.26
C MET A 3 -17.93 27.30 -7.63
N CYS A 4 -17.06 26.29 -7.62
CA CYS A 4 -17.35 24.98 -7.02
C CYS A 4 -17.07 25.00 -5.51
N PRO A 5 -18.07 24.84 -4.64
CA PRO A 5 -17.83 24.59 -3.22
C PRO A 5 -17.02 23.29 -3.08
N THR A 6 -15.91 23.34 -2.35
CA THR A 6 -15.01 22.19 -2.22
C THR A 6 -14.46 22.09 -0.81
N ARG A 7 -14.46 20.89 -0.26
CA ARG A 7 -13.66 20.54 0.92
C ARG A 7 -12.40 19.83 0.44
N ALA A 8 -11.28 20.52 0.55
CA ALA A 8 -9.96 19.97 0.25
C ALA A 8 -9.38 19.31 1.51
N ILE A 9 -8.97 18.05 1.39
CA ILE A 9 -8.29 17.31 2.46
C ILE A 9 -6.88 17.01 1.97
N ARG A 10 -5.86 17.46 2.70
CA ARG A 10 -4.46 17.20 2.37
C ARG A 10 -4.10 15.77 2.78
N VAL A 11 -4.37 14.84 1.88
CA VAL A 11 -4.11 13.40 2.00
C VAL A 11 -3.95 12.83 0.59
N ALA A 12 -3.07 11.84 0.43
CA ALA A 12 -2.85 11.19 -0.86
C ALA A 12 -2.50 9.72 -0.66
N TYR A 13 -3.30 8.84 -1.25
CA TYR A 13 -3.05 7.39 -1.21
C TYR A 13 -1.86 6.97 -2.08
N THR A 14 -1.34 7.87 -2.91
CA THR A 14 -0.14 7.66 -3.74
C THR A 14 1.16 7.97 -3.01
N GLY A 15 1.11 8.61 -1.83
CA GLY A 15 2.31 9.06 -1.11
C GLY A 15 2.95 10.34 -1.62
N GLU A 16 2.33 10.98 -2.61
CA GLU A 16 2.76 12.24 -3.21
C GLU A 16 2.07 13.45 -2.56
N LEU A 17 2.57 14.66 -2.82
CA LEU A 17 1.84 15.88 -2.50
C LEU A 17 0.51 15.90 -3.27
N GLY A 18 -0.59 16.07 -2.55
CA GLY A 18 -1.91 16.11 -3.16
C GLY A 18 -3.04 16.39 -2.19
N TRP A 19 -4.24 16.54 -2.76
CA TRP A 19 -5.47 16.77 -2.03
C TRP A 19 -6.60 15.90 -2.58
N GLU A 20 -7.44 15.38 -1.68
CA GLU A 20 -8.75 14.86 -2.03
C GLU A 20 -9.77 16.00 -2.03
N LEU A 21 -10.47 16.18 -3.16
CA LEU A 21 -11.40 17.27 -3.40
C LEU A 21 -12.84 16.77 -3.34
N HIS A 22 -13.47 16.91 -2.18
CA HIS A 22 -14.88 16.56 -2.01
C HIS A 22 -15.79 17.73 -2.40
N HIS A 23 -16.78 17.46 -3.24
CA HIS A 23 -17.65 18.47 -3.84
C HIS A 23 -19.05 17.89 -4.11
N PRO A 24 -20.08 18.73 -4.29
CA PRO A 24 -21.41 18.28 -4.71
C PRO A 24 -21.38 17.60 -6.08
N MET A 25 -22.16 16.54 -6.26
CA MET A 25 -22.12 15.70 -7.46
C MET A 25 -22.44 16.49 -8.74
N GLU A 26 -23.34 17.46 -8.66
CA GLU A 26 -23.73 18.34 -9.76
C GLU A 26 -22.58 19.23 -10.27
N MET A 27 -21.51 19.40 -9.47
CA MET A 27 -20.34 20.19 -9.85
C MET A 27 -19.21 19.35 -10.46
N GLN A 28 -19.36 18.02 -10.55
CA GLN A 28 -18.28 17.11 -10.98
C GLN A 28 -17.64 17.50 -12.32
N THR A 29 -18.47 17.72 -13.36
CA THR A 29 -17.95 18.09 -14.70
C THR A 29 -17.32 19.48 -14.69
N TYR A 30 -17.96 20.45 -14.01
CA TYR A 30 -17.42 21.79 -13.89
C TYR A 30 -16.04 21.77 -13.21
N LEU A 31 -15.93 21.10 -12.07
CA LEU A 31 -14.66 21.00 -11.34
C LEU A 31 -13.59 20.29 -12.18
N TRP A 32 -13.96 19.19 -12.83
CA TRP A 32 -13.07 18.46 -13.74
C TRP A 32 -12.49 19.38 -14.82
N ASP A 33 -13.35 20.08 -15.56
CA ASP A 33 -12.92 20.96 -16.66
C ASP A 33 -11.98 22.07 -16.16
N GLN A 34 -12.27 22.65 -14.99
CA GLN A 34 -11.41 23.65 -14.37
C GLN A 34 -10.03 23.09 -14.01
N LEU A 35 -9.95 21.88 -13.46
CA LEU A 35 -8.69 21.23 -13.08
C LEU A 35 -7.86 20.84 -14.31
N ILE A 36 -8.49 20.31 -15.35
CA ILE A 36 -7.79 19.94 -16.60
C ILE A 36 -7.20 21.18 -17.27
N ALA A 37 -7.99 22.24 -17.43
CA ALA A 37 -7.52 23.49 -18.02
C ALA A 37 -6.37 24.11 -17.20
N ALA A 38 -6.50 24.15 -15.87
CA ALA A 38 -5.45 24.67 -15.01
C ALA A 38 -4.19 23.80 -15.01
N GLY A 39 -4.32 22.48 -15.19
CA GLY A 39 -3.21 21.53 -15.17
C GLY A 39 -2.46 21.39 -16.50
N GLU A 40 -3.04 21.82 -17.62
CA GLU A 40 -2.44 21.68 -18.96
C GLU A 40 -1.04 22.31 -19.07
N PRO A 41 -0.77 23.55 -18.59
CA PRO A 41 0.57 24.13 -18.61
C PRO A 41 1.60 23.36 -17.77
N HIS A 42 1.13 22.54 -16.83
CA HIS A 42 1.94 21.69 -15.96
C HIS A 42 2.09 20.25 -16.49
N GLY A 43 1.53 19.97 -17.67
CA GLY A 43 1.57 18.63 -18.26
C GLY A 43 0.72 17.60 -17.52
N LEU A 44 -0.34 18.04 -16.83
CA LEU A 44 -1.25 17.16 -16.07
C LEU A 44 -1.69 15.95 -16.90
N LYS A 45 -1.65 14.78 -16.28
CA LYS A 45 -2.13 13.52 -16.86
C LYS A 45 -3.16 12.87 -15.95
N LEU A 46 -4.10 12.19 -16.58
CA LEU A 46 -5.07 11.35 -15.87
C LEU A 46 -4.39 10.05 -15.43
N VAL A 47 -4.70 9.62 -14.22
CA VAL A 47 -4.19 8.39 -13.63
C VAL A 47 -5.37 7.50 -13.22
N GLY A 48 -5.24 6.20 -13.46
CA GLY A 48 -6.26 5.21 -13.13
C GLY A 48 -5.96 4.45 -11.84
N ALA A 49 -6.95 3.69 -11.38
CA ALA A 49 -6.87 2.92 -10.13
C ALA A 49 -5.72 1.90 -10.09
N ARG A 50 -5.29 1.35 -11.24
CA ARG A 50 -4.17 0.38 -11.28
C ARG A 50 -2.85 1.03 -10.85
N ALA A 51 -2.53 2.20 -11.40
CA ALA A 51 -1.34 2.94 -11.00
C ALA A 51 -1.42 3.37 -9.53
N GLN A 52 -2.59 3.81 -9.06
CA GLN A 52 -2.81 4.12 -7.65
C GLN A 52 -2.57 2.91 -6.72
N ASN A 53 -3.03 1.72 -7.11
CA ASN A 53 -2.77 0.48 -6.35
C ASN A 53 -1.29 0.09 -6.32
N TRP A 54 -0.49 0.48 -7.31
CA TRP A 54 0.94 0.23 -7.30
C TRP A 54 1.68 1.25 -6.42
N LEU A 55 1.39 2.54 -6.58
CA LEU A 55 1.99 3.62 -5.78
C LEU A 55 1.72 3.44 -4.28
N ARG A 56 0.51 3.02 -3.90
CA ARG A 56 0.20 2.77 -2.49
C ARG A 56 1.03 1.63 -1.89
N GLN A 57 1.44 0.64 -2.69
CA GLN A 57 2.31 -0.45 -2.21
C GLN A 57 3.74 0.03 -1.99
N GLU A 58 4.22 0.98 -2.79
CA GLU A 58 5.52 1.64 -2.58
C GLU A 58 5.55 2.41 -1.25
N LYS A 59 4.40 2.88 -0.76
CA LYS A 59 4.21 3.48 0.57
C LYS A 59 3.82 2.48 1.67
N SER A 60 3.72 1.20 1.33
CA SER A 60 3.19 0.16 2.22
C SER A 60 1.80 0.50 2.79
N TYR A 61 0.94 1.23 2.06
CA TYR A 61 -0.41 1.51 2.53
C TYR A 61 -1.27 0.27 2.40
N ARG A 62 -1.81 -0.20 3.54
CA ARG A 62 -2.66 -1.38 3.60
C ARG A 62 -4.04 -1.06 3.00
N ALA A 63 -4.62 -1.98 2.25
CA ALA A 63 -5.96 -1.81 1.69
C ALA A 63 -6.99 -2.71 2.37
N PHE A 64 -8.21 -2.20 2.55
CA PHE A 64 -9.32 -2.99 3.07
C PHE A 64 -9.79 -4.02 2.04
N GLY A 65 -10.00 -5.27 2.48
CA GLY A 65 -10.31 -6.40 1.61
C GLY A 65 -9.08 -7.14 1.06
N THR A 66 -7.86 -6.65 1.34
CA THR A 66 -6.60 -7.33 1.01
C THR A 66 -5.76 -7.51 2.28
N GLU A 67 -4.95 -6.52 2.66
CA GLU A 67 -4.19 -6.57 3.91
C GLU A 67 -5.09 -6.45 5.14
N LEU A 68 -6.13 -5.62 5.08
CA LEU A 68 -7.05 -5.43 6.20
C LEU A 68 -8.31 -6.25 6.00
N GLY A 69 -8.56 -7.17 6.94
CA GLY A 69 -9.70 -8.07 6.90
C GLY A 69 -9.93 -8.74 8.25
N ARG A 70 -10.69 -9.85 8.24
CA ARG A 70 -11.00 -10.61 9.46
C ARG A 70 -9.86 -11.53 9.93
N ASP A 71 -8.88 -11.77 9.05
CA ASP A 71 -7.85 -12.80 9.25
C ASP A 71 -6.67 -12.30 10.11
N ALA A 72 -6.45 -10.99 10.16
CA ALA A 72 -5.34 -10.36 10.86
C ALA A 72 -5.83 -9.23 11.76
N THR A 73 -5.17 -9.07 12.91
CA THR A 73 -5.40 -7.91 13.79
C THR A 73 -4.72 -6.65 13.22
N PRO A 74 -5.15 -5.44 13.65
CA PRO A 74 -4.45 -4.21 13.28
C PRO A 74 -2.95 -4.21 13.64
N LEU A 75 -2.57 -4.85 14.74
CA LEU A 75 -1.17 -4.95 15.15
C LEU A 75 -0.38 -5.91 14.23
N GLU A 76 -0.98 -7.02 13.81
CA GLU A 76 -0.38 -7.90 12.79
C GLU A 76 -0.24 -7.19 11.43
N ALA A 77 -1.15 -6.26 11.11
CA ALA A 77 -1.13 -5.46 9.90
C ALA A 77 -0.07 -4.32 9.90
N GLY A 78 0.65 -4.10 10.99
CA GLY A 78 1.60 -2.99 11.14
C GLY A 78 0.93 -1.63 11.33
N LEU A 79 -0.27 -1.60 11.91
CA LEU A 79 -1.04 -0.38 12.18
C LEU A 79 -0.93 0.09 13.64
N ASP A 80 0.09 -0.33 14.38
CA ASP A 80 0.30 0.00 15.80
C ASP A 80 0.26 1.51 16.06
N ARG A 81 0.83 2.34 15.17
CA ARG A 81 0.77 3.80 15.23
C ARG A 81 -0.67 4.36 15.26
N PHE A 82 -1.64 3.64 14.71
CA PHE A 82 -3.05 4.03 14.67
C PHE A 82 -3.88 3.44 15.81
N VAL A 83 -3.31 2.57 16.64
CA VAL A 83 -3.99 1.89 17.73
C VAL A 83 -3.54 2.47 19.07
N ASP A 84 -4.39 3.30 19.65
CA ASP A 84 -4.15 3.85 20.98
C ASP A 84 -4.48 2.84 22.08
N MET A 85 -3.47 2.09 22.51
CA MET A 85 -3.59 1.06 23.56
C MET A 85 -3.94 1.62 24.94
N SER A 86 -3.91 2.95 25.16
CA SER A 86 -4.36 3.55 26.43
C SER A 86 -5.88 3.61 26.54
N LYS A 87 -6.60 3.60 25.41
CA LYS A 87 -8.07 3.73 25.37
C LYS A 87 -8.77 2.38 25.52
N GLY A 88 -10.00 2.42 26.01
CA GLY A 88 -10.94 1.30 25.88
C GLY A 88 -11.60 1.35 24.50
N PHE A 89 -11.56 0.25 23.75
CA PHE A 89 -12.20 0.13 22.45
C PHE A 89 -12.67 -1.30 22.18
N PHE A 90 -13.62 -1.44 21.27
CA PHE A 90 -14.19 -2.73 20.90
C PHE A 90 -13.12 -3.67 20.33
N GLY A 91 -13.02 -4.89 20.88
CA GLY A 91 -12.08 -5.91 20.40
C GLY A 91 -10.66 -5.84 20.98
N LYS A 92 -10.35 -4.88 21.86
CA LYS A 92 -9.02 -4.71 22.47
C LYS A 92 -8.51 -5.98 23.16
N ASP A 93 -9.29 -6.50 24.11
CA ASP A 93 -8.84 -7.64 24.94
C ASP A 93 -8.58 -8.88 24.08
N ARG A 94 -9.46 -9.14 23.10
CA ARG A 94 -9.30 -10.25 22.16
C ARG A 94 -8.07 -10.07 21.26
N MET A 95 -7.79 -8.86 20.82
CA MET A 95 -6.59 -8.55 20.04
C MET A 95 -5.31 -8.78 20.86
N VAL A 96 -5.29 -8.34 22.12
CA VAL A 96 -4.16 -8.55 23.04
C VAL A 96 -3.94 -10.05 23.29
N GLU A 97 -5.01 -10.80 23.58
CA GLU A 97 -4.95 -12.25 23.77
C GLU A 97 -4.44 -12.98 22.53
N THR A 98 -4.85 -12.54 21.33
CA THR A 98 -4.42 -13.14 20.06
C THR A 98 -2.92 -12.97 19.82
N GLY A 99 -2.35 -11.84 20.25
CA GLY A 99 -0.95 -11.51 20.02
C GLY A 99 -0.59 -11.34 18.54
N ILE A 100 0.70 -11.42 18.22
CA ILE A 100 1.24 -11.25 16.86
C ILE A 100 1.63 -12.61 16.30
N ARG A 101 0.75 -13.22 15.50
CA ARG A 101 1.00 -14.54 14.89
C ARG A 101 1.65 -14.41 13.51
N SER A 102 1.46 -13.25 12.87
CA SER A 102 2.04 -12.91 11.57
C SER A 102 2.26 -11.40 11.47
N LYS A 103 3.08 -10.96 10.51
CA LYS A 103 3.33 -9.55 10.24
C LYS A 103 3.14 -9.23 8.77
N CYS A 104 2.42 -8.15 8.49
CA CYS A 104 2.27 -7.62 7.13
C CYS A 104 3.55 -6.89 6.71
N VAL A 105 4.17 -7.37 5.64
CA VAL A 105 5.41 -6.84 5.05
C VAL A 105 5.18 -6.38 3.62
N THR A 106 6.09 -5.53 3.13
CA THR A 106 6.21 -5.19 1.70
C THR A 106 7.44 -5.92 1.15
N LEU A 107 7.35 -6.41 -0.08
CA LEU A 107 8.43 -7.13 -0.74
C LEU A 107 8.68 -6.54 -2.13
N LEU A 108 9.96 -6.42 -2.49
CA LEU A 108 10.37 -6.30 -3.88
C LEU A 108 10.71 -7.68 -4.42
N ILE A 109 10.29 -7.95 -5.66
CA ILE A 109 10.30 -9.28 -6.24
C ILE A 109 11.01 -9.17 -7.60
N ASP A 110 12.05 -9.98 -7.76
CA ASP A 110 12.71 -10.21 -9.03
C ASP A 110 11.88 -11.21 -9.82
N GLY A 111 10.71 -10.76 -10.30
CA GLY A 111 9.71 -11.55 -11.01
C GLY A 111 10.04 -11.77 -12.50
N PRO A 112 9.19 -12.51 -13.23
CA PRO A 112 9.33 -12.68 -14.67
C PRO A 112 9.12 -11.36 -15.43
N ASP A 113 9.70 -11.25 -16.62
CA ASP A 113 9.63 -10.04 -17.45
C ASP A 113 8.21 -9.73 -17.99
N ASP A 114 7.31 -10.72 -17.99
CA ASP A 114 5.98 -10.63 -18.61
C ASP A 114 4.82 -10.73 -17.61
N ALA A 115 5.09 -10.78 -16.30
CA ALA A 115 4.04 -10.84 -15.30
C ALA A 115 4.43 -10.30 -13.92
N ASP A 116 3.41 -9.80 -13.23
CA ASP A 116 3.49 -9.30 -11.85
C ASP A 116 2.61 -10.15 -10.91
N PRO A 117 2.91 -10.18 -9.61
CA PRO A 117 2.03 -10.82 -8.64
C PRO A 117 0.68 -10.09 -8.57
N TRP A 118 -0.39 -10.85 -8.36
CA TRP A 118 -1.73 -10.31 -8.16
C TRP A 118 -2.05 -10.06 -6.68
N GLY A 119 -1.45 -10.86 -5.80
CA GLY A 119 -1.87 -11.00 -4.41
C GLY A 119 -2.68 -12.28 -4.25
N ARG A 120 -2.05 -13.27 -3.61
CA ARG A 120 -2.51 -14.61 -3.15
C ARG A 120 -1.37 -15.64 -3.23
N GLU A 121 -0.30 -15.30 -3.94
CA GLU A 121 0.88 -16.12 -4.14
C GLU A 121 1.50 -16.54 -2.80
N ALA A 122 1.98 -17.78 -2.73
CA ALA A 122 2.64 -18.30 -1.54
C ALA A 122 4.07 -17.76 -1.44
N LEU A 123 4.48 -17.43 -0.21
CA LEU A 123 5.84 -17.01 0.14
C LEU A 123 6.60 -18.19 0.73
N TYR A 124 7.83 -18.37 0.28
CA TYR A 124 8.70 -19.48 0.65
C TYR A 124 10.01 -19.01 1.27
N HIS A 125 10.55 -19.83 2.16
CA HIS A 125 11.93 -19.74 2.65
C HIS A 125 12.54 -21.14 2.61
N GLY A 126 13.41 -21.40 1.64
CA GLY A 126 13.75 -22.78 1.26
C GLY A 126 12.50 -23.49 0.70
N ASP A 127 12.24 -24.69 1.20
CA ASP A 127 11.07 -25.50 0.79
C ASP A 127 9.81 -25.24 1.65
N GLU A 128 9.93 -24.43 2.71
CA GLU A 128 8.83 -24.14 3.63
C GLU A 128 8.00 -22.96 3.14
N THR A 129 6.67 -23.11 3.13
CA THR A 129 5.74 -21.98 2.97
C THR A 129 5.67 -21.18 4.27
N VAL A 130 6.09 -19.92 4.22
CA VAL A 130 6.20 -19.03 5.39
C VAL A 130 5.18 -17.90 5.40
N GLY A 131 4.37 -17.78 4.36
CA GLY A 131 3.39 -16.71 4.23
C GLY A 131 2.67 -16.71 2.89
N ARG A 132 1.95 -15.61 2.63
CA ARG A 132 1.36 -15.32 1.31
C ARG A 132 1.30 -13.83 1.05
N LEU A 133 1.31 -13.48 -0.23
CA LEU A 133 0.89 -12.16 -0.68
C LEU A 133 -0.62 -11.96 -0.47
N THR A 134 -1.00 -10.73 -0.17
CA THR A 134 -2.37 -10.22 -0.11
C THR A 134 -2.65 -9.26 -1.26
N SER A 135 -1.63 -8.56 -1.74
CA SER A 135 -1.66 -7.74 -2.94
C SER A 135 -0.33 -7.77 -3.69
N GLY A 136 -0.39 -7.43 -4.98
CA GLY A 136 0.78 -7.35 -5.83
C GLY A 136 0.64 -6.32 -6.95
N GLY A 137 1.72 -6.11 -7.68
CA GLY A 137 1.79 -5.23 -8.82
C GLY A 137 3.23 -4.97 -9.26
N TYR A 138 3.42 -3.86 -9.96
CA TYR A 138 4.74 -3.41 -10.42
C TYR A 138 5.07 -2.04 -9.84
N SER A 139 6.27 -1.89 -9.31
CA SER A 139 6.81 -0.58 -8.94
C SER A 139 7.63 -0.03 -10.09
N VAL A 140 7.16 1.08 -10.67
CA VAL A 140 7.92 1.83 -11.67
C VAL A 140 9.13 2.52 -11.04
N HIS A 141 9.01 2.93 -9.76
CA HIS A 141 10.10 3.56 -9.03
C HIS A 141 11.29 2.61 -8.82
N PHE A 142 11.02 1.37 -8.41
CA PHE A 142 12.06 0.37 -8.15
C PHE A 142 12.42 -0.47 -9.37
N GLY A 143 11.63 -0.42 -10.45
CA GLY A 143 11.84 -1.24 -11.64
C GLY A 143 11.68 -2.73 -11.37
N LYS A 144 10.79 -3.10 -10.44
CA LYS A 144 10.59 -4.47 -9.96
C LYS A 144 9.12 -4.72 -9.68
N SER A 145 8.71 -5.98 -9.72
CA SER A 145 7.45 -6.40 -9.11
C SER A 145 7.47 -6.07 -7.61
N ILE A 146 6.31 -5.69 -7.08
CA ILE A 146 6.11 -5.34 -5.67
C ILE A 146 4.90 -6.10 -5.14
N GLY A 147 4.94 -6.48 -3.87
CA GLY A 147 3.80 -7.08 -3.21
C GLY A 147 3.75 -6.77 -1.73
N MET A 148 2.56 -6.88 -1.15
CA MET A 148 2.36 -6.89 0.29
C MET A 148 1.80 -8.24 0.71
N GLY A 149 2.17 -8.70 1.90
CA GLY A 149 1.75 -10.01 2.37
C GLY A 149 2.06 -10.24 3.84
N TYR A 150 1.54 -11.36 4.36
CA TYR A 150 1.78 -11.76 5.74
C TYR A 150 2.80 -12.89 5.79
N VAL A 151 3.79 -12.74 6.67
CA VAL A 151 4.80 -13.76 6.98
C VAL A 151 4.84 -14.04 8.48
N LYS A 152 5.45 -15.17 8.87
CA LYS A 152 5.77 -15.44 10.28
C LYS A 152 6.65 -14.31 10.86
N PRO A 153 6.48 -13.92 12.14
CA PRO A 153 7.20 -12.80 12.72
C PRO A 153 8.74 -12.89 12.60
N GLU A 154 9.31 -14.09 12.69
CA GLU A 154 10.76 -14.30 12.52
C GLU A 154 11.28 -14.06 11.09
N ARG A 155 10.40 -13.90 10.10
CA ARG A 155 10.72 -13.62 8.69
C ARG A 155 10.35 -12.22 8.23
N ALA A 156 9.92 -11.36 9.16
CA ALA A 156 9.39 -10.03 8.83
C ALA A 156 10.43 -8.91 8.85
N ALA A 157 11.70 -9.22 9.14
CA ALA A 157 12.75 -8.21 9.19
C ALA A 157 13.11 -7.73 7.78
N SER A 158 13.34 -6.42 7.61
CA SER A 158 13.87 -5.84 6.37
C SER A 158 15.19 -6.54 5.99
N GLY A 159 15.36 -6.81 4.70
CA GLY A 159 16.48 -7.58 4.14
C GLY A 159 16.28 -9.10 4.15
N THR A 160 15.20 -9.62 4.74
CA THR A 160 14.92 -11.05 4.72
C THR A 160 14.66 -11.51 3.29
N LYS A 161 15.46 -12.49 2.82
CA LYS A 161 15.30 -13.12 1.51
C LYS A 161 14.25 -14.22 1.57
N LEU A 162 13.31 -14.15 0.64
CA LEU A 162 12.21 -15.09 0.46
C LEU A 162 12.08 -15.45 -1.02
N LYS A 163 11.17 -16.36 -1.34
CA LYS A 163 10.76 -16.64 -2.71
C LYS A 163 9.25 -16.51 -2.85
N VAL A 164 8.78 -15.98 -3.97
CA VAL A 164 7.35 -15.91 -4.31
C VAL A 164 7.07 -16.95 -5.38
N ARG A 165 6.01 -17.75 -5.21
CA ARG A 165 5.57 -18.69 -6.25
C ARG A 165 4.63 -18.03 -7.24
N MET A 166 5.08 -17.82 -8.48
CA MET A 166 4.28 -17.31 -9.60
C MET A 166 4.33 -18.31 -10.75
N PHE A 167 3.16 -18.67 -11.31
CA PHE A 167 3.06 -19.61 -12.44
C PHE A 167 3.85 -20.93 -12.26
N ASN A 168 3.88 -21.47 -11.03
CA ASN A 168 4.64 -22.67 -10.61
C ASN A 168 6.17 -22.52 -10.55
N GLU A 169 6.70 -21.33 -10.74
CA GLU A 169 8.12 -21.02 -10.58
C GLU A 169 8.35 -20.20 -9.31
N LEU A 170 9.58 -20.24 -8.78
CA LEU A 170 9.98 -19.51 -7.58
C LEU A 170 10.90 -18.35 -7.95
N TRP A 171 10.43 -17.13 -7.66
CA TRP A 171 11.13 -15.89 -7.92
C TRP A 171 11.70 -15.30 -6.64
N ASP A 172 12.89 -14.70 -6.70
CA ASP A 172 13.51 -14.11 -5.52
C ASP A 172 12.75 -12.88 -5.06
N ALA A 173 12.61 -12.75 -3.75
CA ALA A 173 11.93 -11.64 -3.12
C ALA A 173 12.68 -11.20 -1.86
N GLU A 174 12.60 -9.92 -1.55
CA GLU A 174 13.21 -9.34 -0.37
C GLU A 174 12.20 -8.49 0.39
N VAL A 175 12.07 -8.76 1.69
CA VAL A 175 11.29 -7.92 2.59
C VAL A 175 11.95 -6.55 2.69
N THR A 176 11.20 -5.48 2.42
CA THR A 176 11.69 -4.11 2.51
C THR A 176 11.45 -3.51 3.89
N GLU A 177 11.97 -2.30 4.12
CA GLU A 177 11.44 -1.44 5.18
C GLU A 177 9.97 -1.05 4.90
N ASP A 178 9.27 -0.55 5.93
CA ASP A 178 7.92 -0.02 5.75
C ASP A 178 7.99 1.33 5.02
N SER A 179 7.14 1.51 4.00
CA SER A 179 7.17 2.65 3.09
C SER A 179 8.54 2.80 2.39
N PRO A 180 8.99 1.80 1.59
CA PRO A 180 10.29 1.84 0.93
C PRO A 180 10.48 3.07 0.02
N TYR A 181 9.39 3.63 -0.51
CA TYR A 181 9.41 4.93 -1.16
C TYR A 181 9.14 6.06 -0.15
N ASP A 182 10.05 7.03 -0.08
CA ASP A 182 9.99 8.21 0.80
C ASP A 182 9.57 7.86 2.25
N PRO A 183 10.35 7.05 2.98
CA PRO A 183 9.97 6.56 4.31
C PRO A 183 9.74 7.68 5.34
N THR A 184 10.36 8.84 5.13
CA THR A 184 10.19 10.02 6.00
C THR A 184 8.93 10.83 5.67
N ASN A 185 8.22 10.47 4.59
CA ASN A 185 7.08 11.21 4.06
C ASN A 185 7.42 12.68 3.74
N SER A 186 8.64 12.93 3.25
CA SER A 186 9.12 14.26 2.89
C SER A 186 8.33 14.85 1.72
N THR A 187 7.99 14.04 0.71
CA THR A 187 7.30 14.50 -0.50
C THR A 187 5.87 14.93 -0.19
N ILE A 188 5.09 14.11 0.52
CA ILE A 188 3.71 14.45 0.89
C ILE A 188 3.62 15.63 1.89
N ARG A 189 4.68 15.85 2.68
CA ARG A 189 4.77 16.95 3.65
C ARG A 189 5.33 18.24 3.09
N ALA A 190 5.90 18.23 1.88
CA ALA A 190 6.45 19.42 1.24
C ALA A 190 5.40 20.53 1.21
N ASP A 191 5.76 21.74 1.65
CA ASP A 191 4.88 22.90 1.52
C ASP A 191 4.78 23.29 0.04
N GLY A 192 3.55 23.56 -0.41
CA GLY A 192 3.24 23.98 -1.77
C GLY A 192 3.18 25.48 -1.91
#